data_AF-A0A7C8NJ47-F1
#
_entry.id   AF-A0A7C8NJ47-F1
#
_cell.length_a   1.000
_cell.length_b   1.000
_cell.length_c   1.000
_cell.angle_alpha   90.00
_cell.angle_beta   90.00
_cell.angle_gamma   90.00
#
_symmetry.space_group_name_H-M   'P 1'
#
loop_
_entity.id
_entity.type
_entity.pdbx_description
1 polymer ?
#
loop_
_entity_poly.entity_id
_entity_poly.type
_entity_poly.pdbx_seq_one_letter_code
_entity_poly.pdbx_strand_id
1 'polypeptide(L)'
;MDASWLFSECYLYRRIATYFTTTTKWNTFDVFLSSKLTTLRSSLPAILELAHRYSSVTSPSTFTDEASSLLFHEIFLICLWGNATDLSLLTTLSYDEIQSLQGSHARKESEKNILANDLDKIYTLLTSLKASGQQEIRVDIILDNSGFELFVDLYLAGYLLSQGLATNIVLHPKNHPWFVSDVLPSDFAILLNALQDPVDFFITRNESEHEIKHDLKTEDTEAIKGLFASLATFHAEGKLSIRTNKYWTLQDPFWTLPEQGELWEDLKSSELVIYKGDLNYRKLTGDVAWPPTTPFDKAIQTLGKGSGCRTLTLRTCKADVVVGLDEGVDEKLRQEDKDNANDQAKRSWGWGGKYAVIQFCDGKA
;
A
#
# COMPACT_ATOMS: atom_id res chain seq x y z
N MET A 1 32.43 0.54 -6.81
CA MET A 1 31.57 1.34 -7.69
C MET A 1 30.89 2.32 -6.76
N ASP A 2 31.21 3.60 -6.86
CA ASP A 2 30.58 4.63 -6.04
C ASP A 2 29.33 5.10 -6.78
N ALA A 3 28.17 4.65 -6.32
CA ALA A 3 26.88 4.91 -6.95
C ALA A 3 25.81 5.15 -5.87
N SER A 4 24.76 5.91 -6.20
CA SER A 4 23.63 6.10 -5.29
C SER A 4 22.94 4.77 -4.97
N TRP A 5 22.40 4.65 -3.77
CA TRP A 5 21.75 3.41 -3.32
C TRP A 5 20.53 3.05 -4.18
N LEU A 6 19.61 4.00 -4.40
CA LEU A 6 18.46 3.84 -5.28
C LEU A 6 18.84 3.29 -6.67
N PHE A 7 19.81 3.91 -7.34
CA PHE A 7 20.31 3.43 -8.64
C PHE A 7 20.83 1.99 -8.55
N SER A 8 21.65 1.70 -7.55
CA SER A 8 22.34 0.41 -7.44
C SER A 8 21.36 -0.74 -7.25
N GLU A 9 20.34 -0.57 -6.40
CA GLU A 9 19.30 -1.57 -6.20
C GLU A 9 18.41 -1.72 -7.44
N CYS A 10 17.97 -0.62 -8.05
CA CYS A 10 17.19 -0.68 -9.29
C CYS A 10 17.97 -1.40 -10.39
N TYR A 11 19.27 -1.10 -10.52
CA TYR A 11 20.14 -1.74 -11.49
C TYR A 11 20.33 -3.24 -11.22
N LEU A 12 20.44 -3.65 -9.95
CA LEU A 12 20.49 -5.07 -9.57
C LEU A 12 19.27 -5.83 -10.10
N TYR A 13 18.05 -5.37 -9.79
CA TYR A 13 16.83 -6.03 -10.24
C TYR A 13 16.66 -5.97 -11.76
N ARG A 14 17.08 -4.87 -12.40
CA ARG A 14 17.11 -4.77 -13.86
C ARG A 14 18.04 -5.81 -14.48
N ARG A 15 19.21 -6.05 -13.88
CA ARG A 15 20.17 -7.09 -14.33
C ARG A 15 19.63 -8.49 -14.14
N ILE A 16 18.99 -8.78 -13.01
CA ILE A 16 18.30 -10.06 -12.76
C ILE A 16 17.24 -10.28 -13.85
N ALA A 17 16.32 -9.33 -14.04
CA ALA A 17 15.27 -9.43 -15.06
C ALA A 17 15.83 -9.61 -16.47
N THR A 18 16.97 -8.97 -16.80
CA THR A 18 17.63 -9.11 -18.10
C THR A 18 18.09 -10.55 -18.34
N TYR A 19 18.67 -11.23 -17.34
CA TYR A 19 19.12 -12.62 -17.51
C TYR A 19 17.98 -13.55 -17.90
N PHE A 20 16.78 -13.39 -17.35
CA PHE A 20 15.61 -14.21 -17.66
C PHE A 20 14.97 -13.82 -18.98
N THR A 21 14.74 -12.52 -19.21
CA THR A 21 14.06 -11.99 -20.40
C THR A 21 14.83 -12.27 -21.70
N THR A 22 16.16 -12.45 -21.66
CA THR A 22 16.96 -12.84 -22.83
C THR A 22 16.93 -14.34 -23.16
N THR A 23 16.35 -15.17 -22.30
CA THR A 23 16.23 -16.62 -22.56
C THR A 23 15.00 -16.93 -23.42
N THR A 24 14.97 -18.11 -24.04
CA THR A 24 13.80 -18.56 -24.82
C THR A 24 12.73 -19.23 -23.97
N LYS A 25 13.11 -19.92 -22.88
CA LYS A 25 12.20 -20.73 -22.06
C LYS A 25 11.76 -20.07 -20.76
N TRP A 26 12.48 -19.06 -20.29
CA TRP A 26 12.28 -18.43 -18.97
C TRP A 26 12.03 -16.93 -19.04
N ASN A 27 11.66 -16.41 -20.22
CA ASN A 27 11.47 -14.96 -20.43
C ASN A 27 10.29 -14.34 -19.65
N THR A 28 9.39 -15.17 -19.12
CA THR A 28 8.29 -14.77 -18.23
C THR A 28 8.43 -15.35 -16.82
N PHE A 29 9.58 -15.94 -16.48
CA PHE A 29 9.77 -16.56 -15.17
C PHE A 29 9.96 -15.51 -14.08
N ASP A 30 9.13 -15.57 -13.04
CA ASP A 30 9.33 -14.80 -11.82
C ASP A 30 10.14 -15.63 -10.82
N VAL A 31 11.40 -15.21 -10.63
CA VAL A 31 12.35 -15.85 -9.71
C VAL A 31 11.95 -15.73 -8.24
N PHE A 32 11.06 -14.80 -7.91
CA PHE A 32 10.62 -14.55 -6.54
C PHE A 32 9.24 -15.16 -6.24
N LEU A 33 8.58 -15.74 -7.24
CA LEU A 33 7.22 -16.28 -7.14
C LEU A 33 7.04 -17.23 -5.96
N SER A 34 7.99 -18.15 -5.73
CA SER A 34 7.89 -19.10 -4.62
C SER A 34 7.80 -18.40 -3.27
N SER A 35 8.59 -17.34 -3.06
CA SER A 35 8.55 -16.58 -1.81
C SER A 35 7.21 -15.85 -1.65
N LYS A 36 6.73 -15.23 -2.74
CA LYS A 36 5.44 -14.52 -2.76
C LYS A 36 4.27 -15.45 -2.41
N LEU A 37 4.25 -16.66 -2.98
CA LEU A 37 3.22 -17.67 -2.72
C LEU A 37 3.25 -18.15 -1.27
N THR A 38 4.43 -18.42 -0.72
CA THR A 38 4.58 -18.82 0.69
C THR A 38 4.05 -17.74 1.62
N THR A 39 4.44 -16.47 1.40
CA THR A 39 3.95 -15.35 2.20
C THR A 39 2.43 -15.22 2.10
N LEU A 40 1.85 -15.26 0.89
CA LEU A 40 0.38 -15.18 0.73
C LEU A 40 -0.35 -16.30 1.48
N ARG A 41 0.13 -17.56 1.40
CA ARG A 41 -0.47 -18.68 2.11
C ARG A 41 -0.44 -18.50 3.63
N SER A 42 0.68 -18.02 4.16
CA SER A 42 0.83 -17.76 5.60
C SER A 42 -0.11 -16.68 6.13
N SER A 43 -0.65 -15.84 5.24
CA SER A 43 -1.56 -14.75 5.60
C SER A 43 -3.04 -15.16 5.64
N LEU A 44 -3.38 -16.44 5.44
CA LEU A 44 -4.77 -16.92 5.47
C LEU A 44 -5.56 -16.46 6.71
N PRO A 45 -5.05 -16.53 7.96
CA PRO A 45 -5.81 -16.09 9.13
C PRO A 45 -6.23 -14.61 9.05
N ALA A 46 -5.33 -13.73 8.61
CA ALA A 46 -5.61 -12.30 8.46
C ALA A 46 -6.55 -12.02 7.27
N ILE A 47 -6.42 -12.78 6.18
CA ILE A 47 -7.34 -12.71 5.04
C ILE A 47 -8.76 -13.07 5.48
N LEU A 48 -8.92 -14.15 6.28
CA LEU A 48 -10.21 -14.58 6.79
C LEU A 48 -10.87 -13.52 7.67
N GLU A 49 -10.10 -12.95 8.60
CA GLU A 49 -10.58 -11.89 9.47
C GLU A 49 -11.14 -10.70 8.68
N LEU A 50 -10.41 -10.24 7.67
CA LEU A 50 -10.86 -9.13 6.82
C LEU A 50 -12.00 -9.55 5.89
N ALA A 51 -11.98 -10.76 5.32
CA ALA A 51 -13.04 -11.25 4.45
C ALA A 51 -14.39 -11.30 5.17
N HIS A 52 -14.42 -11.77 6.43
CA HIS A 52 -15.64 -11.77 7.27
C HIS A 52 -16.19 -10.38 7.54
N ARG A 53 -15.32 -9.36 7.62
CA ARG A 53 -15.71 -7.97 7.86
C ARG A 53 -16.10 -7.22 6.59
N TYR A 54 -15.66 -7.68 5.42
CA TYR A 54 -15.78 -6.95 4.16
C TYR A 54 -17.21 -6.48 3.89
N SER A 55 -18.21 -7.37 4.02
CA SER A 55 -19.62 -7.05 3.77
C SER A 55 -20.13 -5.90 4.65
N SER A 56 -19.67 -5.79 5.90
CA SER A 56 -20.08 -4.75 6.83
C SER A 56 -19.48 -3.38 6.50
N VAL A 57 -18.25 -3.35 5.96
CA VAL A 57 -17.57 -2.10 5.58
C VAL A 57 -17.91 -1.66 4.15
N THR A 58 -18.42 -2.55 3.31
CA THR A 58 -18.82 -2.24 1.91
C THR A 58 -20.30 -2.06 1.71
N SER A 59 -21.14 -2.39 2.71
CA SER A 59 -22.56 -2.09 2.61
C SER A 59 -22.79 -0.57 2.73
N PRO A 60 -23.82 -0.02 2.06
CA PRO A 60 -24.24 1.36 2.29
C PRO A 60 -24.52 1.55 3.78
N SER A 61 -23.70 2.38 4.44
CA SER A 61 -23.81 2.58 5.88
C SER A 61 -24.66 3.80 6.20
N THR A 62 -25.34 3.76 7.35
CA THR A 62 -26.04 4.91 7.95
C THR A 62 -25.19 5.53 9.08
N PHE A 63 -23.87 5.39 8.99
CA PHE A 63 -22.96 5.89 10.01
C PHE A 63 -23.03 7.43 10.10
N THR A 64 -22.72 7.94 11.29
CA THR A 64 -22.43 9.37 11.44
C THR A 64 -21.10 9.67 10.75
N ASP A 65 -20.84 10.95 10.44
CA ASP A 65 -19.59 11.35 9.79
C ASP A 65 -18.36 10.95 10.63
N GLU A 66 -18.47 11.03 11.96
CA GLU A 66 -17.40 10.63 12.87
C GLU A 66 -17.12 9.12 12.77
N ALA A 67 -18.15 8.27 12.76
CA ALA A 67 -18.00 6.83 12.61
C ALA A 67 -17.46 6.45 11.22
N SER A 68 -17.90 7.14 10.16
CA SER A 68 -17.35 6.98 8.81
C SER A 68 -15.87 7.37 8.73
N SER A 69 -15.47 8.46 9.38
CA SER A 69 -14.07 8.87 9.51
C SER A 69 -13.24 7.83 10.27
N LEU A 70 -13.75 7.28 11.37
CA LEU A 70 -13.06 6.22 12.11
C LEU A 70 -12.81 4.98 11.25
N LEU A 71 -13.85 4.50 10.55
CA LEU A 71 -13.72 3.37 9.64
C LEU A 71 -12.73 3.69 8.51
N PHE A 72 -12.80 4.88 7.91
CA PHE A 72 -11.87 5.31 6.88
C PHE A 72 -10.41 5.20 7.35
N HIS A 73 -10.12 5.73 8.54
CA HIS A 73 -8.78 5.65 9.13
C HIS A 73 -8.34 4.20 9.31
N GLU A 74 -9.19 3.37 9.90
CA GLU A 74 -8.88 1.95 10.12
C GLU A 74 -8.50 1.23 8.82
N ILE A 75 -9.28 1.42 7.75
CA ILE A 75 -9.02 0.79 6.45
C ILE A 75 -7.68 1.26 5.87
N PHE A 76 -7.35 2.55 5.96
CA PHE A 76 -6.06 3.07 5.52
C PHE A 76 -4.90 2.56 6.37
N LEU A 77 -5.08 2.39 7.67
CA LEU A 77 -4.06 1.82 8.57
C LEU A 77 -3.81 0.34 8.29
N ILE A 78 -4.85 -0.45 7.98
CA ILE A 78 -4.70 -1.83 7.51
C ILE A 78 -3.85 -1.86 6.23
N CYS A 79 -4.10 -0.93 5.30
CA CYS A 79 -3.33 -0.78 4.07
C CYS A 79 -1.87 -0.36 4.30
N LEU A 80 -1.61 0.52 5.27
CA LEU A 80 -0.27 0.97 5.66
C LEU A 80 0.56 -0.17 6.25
N TRP A 81 -0.05 -0.95 7.14
CA TRP A 81 0.61 -2.02 7.90
C TRP A 81 0.52 -3.39 7.23
N GLY A 82 -0.04 -3.52 6.03
CA GLY A 82 -0.12 -4.78 5.29
C GLY A 82 1.25 -5.45 5.02
N ASN A 83 2.34 -4.69 5.15
CA ASN A 83 3.73 -5.15 5.03
C ASN A 83 4.48 -5.17 6.38
N ALA A 84 3.75 -5.07 7.50
CA ALA A 84 4.32 -5.15 8.83
C ALA A 84 4.47 -6.62 9.25
N THR A 85 5.59 -6.92 9.89
CA THR A 85 5.83 -8.24 10.49
C THR A 85 5.00 -8.45 11.76
N ASP A 86 4.51 -7.37 12.36
CA ASP A 86 3.73 -7.38 13.60
C ASP A 86 2.24 -7.26 13.28
N LEU A 87 1.55 -8.41 13.23
CA LEU A 87 0.11 -8.48 13.01
C LEU A 87 -0.71 -7.74 14.10
N SER A 88 -0.12 -7.43 15.27
CA SER A 88 -0.82 -6.63 16.29
C SER A 88 -1.07 -5.18 15.84
N LEU A 89 -0.37 -4.71 14.79
CA LEU A 89 -0.61 -3.41 14.16
C LEU A 89 -1.85 -3.40 13.27
N LEU A 90 -2.36 -4.57 12.86
CA LEU A 90 -3.66 -4.70 12.20
C LEU A 90 -4.74 -4.59 13.28
N THR A 91 -5.04 -3.37 13.67
CA THR A 91 -6.16 -3.10 14.56
C THR A 91 -7.46 -3.19 13.78
N THR A 92 -8.28 -4.19 14.12
CA THR A 92 -9.62 -4.37 13.56
C THR A 92 -10.67 -4.01 14.61
N LEU A 93 -11.57 -3.08 14.29
CA LEU A 93 -12.68 -2.71 15.17
C LEU A 93 -13.96 -3.41 14.71
N SER A 94 -14.74 -3.96 15.63
CA SER A 94 -16.08 -4.46 15.29
C SER A 94 -17.00 -3.32 14.84
N TYR A 95 -18.03 -3.65 14.07
CA TYR A 95 -19.04 -2.68 13.61
C TYR A 95 -19.66 -1.92 14.80
N ASP A 96 -19.94 -2.62 15.90
CA ASP A 96 -20.50 -2.03 17.13
C ASP A 96 -19.51 -1.09 17.82
N GLU A 97 -18.20 -1.39 17.83
CA GLU A 97 -17.16 -0.51 18.39
C GLU A 97 -16.95 0.76 17.56
N ILE A 98 -17.07 0.66 16.23
CA ILE A 98 -17.03 1.81 15.33
C ILE A 98 -18.27 2.69 15.58
N GLN A 99 -19.45 2.08 15.64
CA GLN A 99 -20.70 2.80 15.84
C GLN A 99 -20.80 3.45 17.23
N SER A 100 -20.28 2.79 18.26
CA SER A 100 -20.25 3.31 19.64
C SER A 100 -19.07 4.24 19.91
N LEU A 101 -18.18 4.46 18.94
CA LEU A 101 -16.95 5.24 19.05
C LEU A 101 -15.98 4.71 20.14
N GLN A 102 -16.17 3.48 20.60
CA GLN A 102 -15.37 2.85 21.66
C GLN A 102 -13.99 2.39 21.18
N GLY A 103 -13.76 2.30 19.87
CA GLY A 103 -12.48 1.91 19.25
C GLY A 103 -11.32 2.90 19.36
N SER A 104 -11.50 4.04 20.04
CA SER A 104 -10.49 5.10 20.14
C SER A 104 -9.18 4.67 20.82
N HIS A 105 -9.21 3.67 21.71
CA HIS A 105 -8.00 3.17 22.39
C HIS A 105 -7.14 2.28 21.49
N ALA A 106 -7.74 1.32 20.79
CA ALA A 106 -7.00 0.43 19.90
C ALA A 106 -6.40 1.21 18.71
N ARG A 107 -7.12 2.22 18.20
CA ARG A 107 -6.61 3.17 17.20
C ARG A 107 -5.41 3.97 17.70
N LYS A 108 -5.45 4.53 18.91
CA LYS A 108 -4.32 5.28 19.48
C LYS A 108 -3.06 4.42 19.60
N GLU A 109 -3.21 3.13 19.88
CA GLU A 109 -2.09 2.20 19.94
C GLU A 109 -1.50 1.87 18.57
N SER A 110 -2.30 1.76 17.50
CA SER A 110 -1.78 1.56 16.14
C SER A 110 -1.18 2.83 15.54
N GLU A 111 -1.67 4.01 15.96
CA GLU A 111 -1.15 5.32 15.54
C GLU A 111 0.14 5.73 16.28
N LYS A 112 0.49 5.11 17.41
CA LYS A 112 1.67 5.51 18.22
C LYS A 112 2.99 5.47 17.46
N ASN A 113 3.07 4.62 16.44
CA ASN A 113 4.25 4.43 15.61
C ASN A 113 4.18 5.23 14.29
N ILE A 114 3.12 6.02 14.08
CA ILE A 114 2.93 6.86 12.90
C ILE A 114 3.46 8.25 13.22
N LEU A 115 4.60 8.60 12.61
CA LEU A 115 5.36 9.82 12.93
C LEU A 115 4.81 11.08 12.25
N ALA A 116 4.04 10.92 11.18
CA ALA A 116 3.31 11.97 10.51
C ALA A 116 2.02 11.35 9.95
N ASN A 117 0.86 11.98 10.16
CA ASN A 117 -0.43 11.43 9.79
C ASN A 117 -1.35 12.47 9.14
N ASP A 118 -1.53 12.38 7.82
CA ASP A 118 -2.36 13.27 7.01
C ASP A 118 -3.72 12.67 6.60
N LEU A 119 -4.17 11.55 7.21
CA LEU A 119 -5.40 10.87 6.80
C LEU A 119 -6.67 11.73 6.90
N ASP A 120 -6.79 12.61 7.89
CA ASP A 120 -7.92 13.54 8.01
C ASP A 120 -8.07 14.44 6.77
N LYS A 121 -6.94 14.84 6.16
CA LYS A 121 -6.95 15.64 4.92
C LYS A 121 -7.51 14.83 3.76
N ILE A 122 -7.21 13.53 3.70
CA ILE A 122 -7.70 12.64 2.65
C ILE A 122 -9.18 12.33 2.82
N TYR A 123 -9.62 12.06 4.06
CA TYR A 123 -11.05 11.87 4.36
C TYR A 123 -11.85 13.11 3.93
N THR A 124 -11.39 14.30 4.33
CA THR A 124 -12.01 15.57 3.97
C THR A 124 -12.04 15.78 2.45
N LEU A 125 -10.93 15.48 1.75
CA LEU A 125 -10.84 15.58 0.30
C LEU A 125 -11.89 14.70 -0.38
N LEU A 126 -11.89 13.39 -0.14
CA LEU A 126 -12.75 12.44 -0.86
C LEU A 126 -14.23 12.64 -0.52
N THR A 127 -14.56 12.97 0.73
CA THR A 127 -15.95 13.30 1.11
C THR A 127 -16.43 14.59 0.48
N SER A 128 -15.58 15.62 0.36
CA SER A 128 -15.94 16.87 -0.30
C SER A 128 -16.19 16.67 -1.81
N LEU A 129 -15.35 15.88 -2.49
CA LEU A 129 -15.53 15.53 -3.90
C LEU A 129 -16.84 14.77 -4.11
N LYS A 130 -17.12 13.77 -3.27
CA LYS A 130 -18.39 13.04 -3.26
C LYS A 130 -19.58 13.98 -3.05
N ALA A 131 -19.53 14.86 -2.05
CA ALA A 131 -20.61 15.80 -1.72
C ALA A 131 -20.86 16.84 -2.82
N SER A 132 -19.82 17.21 -3.58
CA SER A 132 -19.94 18.13 -4.72
C SER A 132 -20.68 17.54 -5.93
N GLY A 133 -20.94 16.23 -5.93
CA GLY A 133 -21.55 15.53 -7.07
C GLY A 133 -20.61 15.32 -8.24
N GLN A 134 -19.28 15.39 -8.00
CA GLN A 134 -18.27 15.11 -9.00
C GLN A 134 -18.49 13.72 -9.60
N GLN A 135 -18.64 13.68 -10.94
CA GLN A 135 -19.03 12.46 -11.65
C GLN A 135 -17.93 11.40 -11.67
N GLU A 136 -16.66 11.83 -11.69
CA GLU A 136 -15.51 10.94 -11.72
C GLU A 136 -14.54 11.32 -10.60
N ILE A 137 -14.36 10.39 -9.66
CA ILE A 137 -13.38 10.48 -8.58
C ILE A 137 -12.43 9.30 -8.76
N ARG A 138 -11.40 9.51 -9.57
CA ARG A 138 -10.37 8.52 -9.83
C ARG A 138 -9.32 8.54 -8.71
N VAL A 139 -8.96 7.36 -8.21
CA VAL A 139 -7.81 7.16 -7.30
C VAL A 139 -6.84 6.17 -7.92
N ASP A 140 -5.57 6.54 -7.96
CA ASP A 140 -4.50 5.68 -8.45
C ASP A 140 -3.69 5.13 -7.27
N ILE A 141 -3.31 3.85 -7.33
CA ILE A 141 -2.47 3.22 -6.31
C ILE A 141 -1.22 2.66 -6.99
N ILE A 142 -0.07 3.25 -6.68
CA ILE A 142 1.25 2.76 -7.07
C ILE A 142 1.66 1.70 -6.05
N LEU A 143 1.58 0.44 -6.47
CA LEU A 143 1.68 -0.72 -5.59
C LEU A 143 3.12 -0.96 -5.11
N ASP A 144 3.23 -1.58 -3.94
CA ASP A 144 4.47 -2.13 -3.39
C ASP A 144 4.45 -3.66 -3.52
N ASN A 145 4.15 -4.41 -2.46
CA ASN A 145 4.28 -5.86 -2.43
C ASN A 145 3.02 -6.63 -2.81
N SER A 146 3.24 -7.83 -3.36
CA SER A 146 2.24 -8.88 -3.54
C SER A 146 1.88 -9.56 -2.20
N GLY A 147 1.04 -10.60 -2.27
CA GLY A 147 0.61 -11.31 -1.07
C GLY A 147 -0.44 -10.52 -0.27
N PHE A 148 -0.27 -10.45 1.04
CA PHE A 148 -1.24 -9.79 1.93
C PHE A 148 -1.33 -8.28 1.69
N GLU A 149 -0.22 -7.61 1.36
CA GLU A 149 -0.26 -6.17 1.07
C GLU A 149 -1.16 -5.86 -0.15
N LEU A 150 -0.99 -6.60 -1.24
CA LEU A 150 -1.88 -6.50 -2.40
C LEU A 150 -3.34 -6.83 -2.05
N PHE A 151 -3.58 -7.80 -1.17
CA PHE A 151 -4.93 -8.10 -0.69
C PHE A 151 -5.56 -6.92 0.04
N VAL A 152 -4.84 -6.26 0.95
CA VAL A 152 -5.38 -5.10 1.67
C VAL A 152 -5.51 -3.86 0.77
N ASP A 153 -4.69 -3.73 -0.27
CA ASP A 153 -4.86 -2.69 -1.30
C ASP A 153 -6.17 -2.89 -2.08
N LEU A 154 -6.50 -4.14 -2.44
CA LEU A 154 -7.79 -4.48 -3.05
C LEU A 154 -8.96 -4.30 -2.08
N TYR A 155 -8.76 -4.60 -0.79
CA TYR A 155 -9.75 -4.38 0.26
C TYR A 155 -10.10 -2.88 0.39
N LEU A 156 -9.07 -2.02 0.42
CA LEU A 156 -9.23 -0.56 0.38
C LEU A 156 -9.96 -0.11 -0.89
N ALA A 157 -9.57 -0.62 -2.07
CA ALA A 157 -10.21 -0.28 -3.32
C ALA A 157 -11.71 -0.62 -3.31
N GLY A 158 -12.07 -1.82 -2.84
CA GLY A 158 -13.45 -2.25 -2.66
C GLY A 158 -14.23 -1.34 -1.72
N TYR A 159 -13.65 -0.98 -0.57
CA TYR A 159 -14.23 -0.04 0.37
C TYR A 159 -14.49 1.35 -0.25
N LEU A 160 -13.49 1.95 -0.90
CA LEU A 160 -13.60 3.29 -1.50
C LEU A 160 -14.68 3.33 -2.59
N LEU A 161 -14.73 2.29 -3.43
CA LEU A 161 -15.75 2.16 -4.49
C LEU A 161 -17.14 1.97 -3.91
N SER A 162 -17.29 1.08 -2.93
CA SER A 162 -18.57 0.80 -2.27
C SER A 162 -19.14 2.01 -1.52
N GLN A 163 -18.28 2.79 -0.85
CA GLN A 163 -18.70 4.00 -0.14
C GLN A 163 -18.85 5.22 -1.08
N GLY A 164 -18.56 5.08 -2.38
CA GLY A 164 -18.60 6.18 -3.35
C GLY A 164 -17.59 7.28 -3.05
N LEU A 165 -16.52 6.96 -2.31
CA LEU A 165 -15.37 7.85 -2.08
C LEU A 165 -14.42 7.85 -3.29
N ALA A 166 -14.53 6.83 -4.14
CA ALA A 166 -13.97 6.80 -5.48
C ALA A 166 -15.03 6.23 -6.44
N THR A 167 -14.98 6.65 -7.70
CA THR A 167 -15.77 6.02 -8.79
C THR A 167 -14.92 5.04 -9.58
N ASN A 168 -13.60 5.27 -9.63
CA ASN A 168 -12.64 4.46 -10.37
C ASN A 168 -11.35 4.33 -9.56
N ILE A 169 -10.82 3.11 -9.49
CA ILE A 169 -9.52 2.78 -8.93
C ILE A 169 -8.63 2.22 -10.04
N VAL A 170 -7.41 2.75 -10.13
CA VAL A 170 -6.38 2.26 -11.04
C VAL A 170 -5.18 1.77 -10.23
N LEU A 171 -4.85 0.48 -10.37
CA LEU A 171 -3.74 -0.15 -9.68
C LEU A 171 -2.53 -0.26 -10.63
N HIS A 172 -1.36 0.15 -10.16
CA HIS A 172 -0.13 0.22 -10.96
C HIS A 172 0.94 -0.76 -10.46
N PRO A 173 0.99 -1.99 -11.01
CA PRO A 173 2.05 -2.95 -10.72
C PRO A 173 3.34 -2.66 -11.49
N LYS A 174 4.41 -3.34 -11.08
CA LYS A 174 5.69 -3.38 -11.81
C LYS A 174 5.56 -4.28 -13.05
N ASN A 175 6.44 -4.11 -14.04
CA ASN A 175 6.36 -4.83 -15.32
C ASN A 175 7.27 -6.06 -15.43
N HIS A 176 8.15 -6.30 -14.46
CA HIS A 176 9.03 -7.46 -14.35
C HIS A 176 9.43 -7.68 -12.89
N PRO A 177 9.92 -8.87 -12.49
CA PRO A 177 10.36 -9.13 -11.12
C PRO A 177 11.24 -8.00 -10.58
N TRP A 178 10.81 -7.42 -9.46
CA TRP A 178 11.33 -6.17 -8.91
C TRP A 178 11.28 -6.26 -7.39
N PHE A 179 12.35 -5.84 -6.72
CA PHE A 179 12.41 -5.75 -5.25
C PHE A 179 11.84 -6.95 -4.48
N VAL A 180 12.10 -8.16 -4.99
CA VAL A 180 11.62 -9.46 -4.49
C VAL A 180 10.10 -9.61 -4.57
N SER A 181 9.37 -8.87 -3.75
CA SER A 181 7.94 -9.08 -3.51
C SER A 181 7.04 -8.14 -4.29
N ASP A 182 7.58 -7.18 -5.05
CA ASP A 182 6.73 -6.20 -5.74
C ASP A 182 5.71 -6.84 -6.68
N VAL A 183 4.51 -6.24 -6.70
CA VAL A 183 3.37 -6.72 -7.48
C VAL A 183 3.66 -6.70 -8.98
N LEU A 184 3.44 -7.85 -9.61
CA LEU A 184 3.33 -8.02 -11.06
C LEU A 184 1.87 -8.26 -11.49
N PRO A 185 1.53 -8.07 -12.77
CA PRO A 185 0.20 -8.45 -13.28
C PRO A 185 -0.18 -9.90 -12.99
N SER A 186 0.78 -10.83 -12.98
CA SER A 186 0.53 -12.24 -12.64
C SER A 186 0.13 -12.44 -11.17
N ASP A 187 0.62 -11.59 -10.26
CA ASP A 187 0.32 -11.69 -8.83
C ASP A 187 -1.15 -11.36 -8.54
N PHE A 188 -1.77 -10.49 -9.35
CA PHE A 188 -3.22 -10.28 -9.33
C PHE A 188 -3.99 -11.54 -9.70
N ALA A 189 -3.62 -12.19 -10.80
CA ALA A 189 -4.29 -13.41 -11.23
C ALA A 189 -4.15 -14.51 -10.17
N ILE A 190 -2.97 -14.64 -9.54
CA ILE A 190 -2.73 -15.57 -8.44
C ILE A 190 -3.65 -15.25 -7.26
N LEU A 191 -3.68 -14.00 -6.79
CA LEU A 191 -4.49 -13.61 -5.65
C LEU A 191 -5.99 -13.78 -5.94
N LEU A 192 -6.48 -13.33 -7.10
CA LEU A 192 -7.88 -13.49 -7.47
C LEU A 192 -8.29 -14.95 -7.59
N ASN A 193 -7.44 -15.82 -8.15
CA ASN A 193 -7.67 -17.27 -8.16
C ASN A 193 -7.69 -17.85 -6.74
N ALA A 194 -6.80 -17.39 -5.86
CA ALA A 194 -6.79 -17.80 -4.45
C ALA A 194 -8.08 -17.39 -3.72
N LEU A 195 -8.69 -16.25 -4.07
CA LEU A 195 -9.97 -15.82 -3.50
C LEU A 195 -11.16 -16.52 -4.17
N GLN A 196 -11.06 -16.89 -5.45
CA GLN A 196 -12.11 -17.61 -6.16
C GLN A 196 -12.21 -19.08 -5.70
N ASP A 197 -11.06 -19.73 -5.50
CA ASP A 197 -10.95 -21.11 -5.01
C ASP A 197 -9.97 -21.19 -3.82
N PRO A 198 -10.40 -20.75 -2.63
CA PRO A 198 -9.53 -20.71 -1.46
C PRO A 198 -9.13 -22.08 -0.96
N VAL A 199 -9.95 -23.12 -1.19
CA VAL A 199 -9.62 -24.49 -0.77
C VAL A 199 -8.47 -25.04 -1.60
N ASP A 200 -8.51 -24.89 -2.93
CA ASP A 200 -7.41 -25.34 -3.80
C ASP A 200 -6.09 -24.61 -3.46
N PHE A 201 -6.13 -23.29 -3.35
CA PHE A 201 -4.91 -22.50 -3.16
C PHE A 201 -4.27 -22.63 -1.77
N PHE A 202 -5.08 -22.47 -0.70
CA PHE A 202 -4.56 -22.41 0.67
C PHE A 202 -4.43 -23.79 1.33
N ILE A 203 -5.26 -24.76 0.94
CA ILE A 203 -5.32 -26.07 1.62
C ILE A 203 -4.67 -27.16 0.76
N THR A 204 -5.14 -27.34 -0.48
CA THR A 204 -4.72 -28.47 -1.32
C THR A 204 -3.29 -28.31 -1.85
N ARG A 205 -2.92 -27.11 -2.27
CA ARG A 205 -1.59 -26.80 -2.85
C ARG A 205 -0.55 -26.33 -1.82
N ASN A 206 -0.84 -26.41 -0.53
CA ASN A 206 0.14 -26.12 0.50
C ASN A 206 0.97 -27.38 0.79
N GLU A 207 2.12 -27.51 0.11
CA GLU A 207 2.98 -28.71 0.10
C GLU A 207 3.84 -28.87 1.38
N SER A 208 3.75 -27.96 2.35
CA SER A 208 4.53 -28.11 3.58
C SER A 208 3.93 -29.22 4.47
N GLU A 209 4.61 -30.36 4.53
CA GLU A 209 4.27 -31.55 5.36
C GLU A 209 4.20 -31.27 6.88
N HIS A 210 4.47 -30.04 7.33
CA HIS A 210 4.58 -29.66 8.73
C HIS A 210 3.62 -28.55 9.18
N GLU A 211 2.77 -28.03 8.29
CA GLU A 211 1.75 -27.05 8.69
C GLU A 211 0.42 -27.73 9.03
N ILE A 212 -0.22 -27.26 10.09
CA ILE A 212 -1.57 -27.68 10.49
C ILE A 212 -2.51 -27.34 9.33
N LYS A 213 -3.15 -28.35 8.73
CA LYS A 213 -4.22 -28.13 7.76
C LYS A 213 -5.37 -27.41 8.46
N HIS A 214 -5.50 -26.11 8.20
CA HIS A 214 -6.69 -25.38 8.61
C HIS A 214 -7.84 -25.79 7.70
N ASP A 215 -8.83 -26.52 8.22
CA ASP A 215 -10.06 -26.71 7.47
C ASP A 215 -10.81 -25.37 7.41
N LEU A 216 -11.05 -24.87 6.19
CA LEU A 216 -11.91 -23.72 5.96
C LEU A 216 -13.35 -24.10 6.26
N LYS A 217 -14.03 -23.37 7.14
CA LYS A 217 -15.46 -23.54 7.36
C LYS A 217 -16.23 -23.07 6.11
N THR A 218 -17.49 -23.47 6.02
CA THR A 218 -18.39 -22.97 4.96
C THR A 218 -18.47 -21.44 4.98
N GLU A 219 -18.63 -20.85 6.17
CA GLU A 219 -18.70 -19.40 6.38
C GLU A 219 -17.42 -18.68 5.91
N ASP A 220 -16.24 -19.26 6.18
CA ASP A 220 -14.95 -18.73 5.72
C ASP A 220 -14.88 -18.67 4.18
N THR A 221 -15.33 -19.75 3.55
CA THR A 221 -15.35 -19.86 2.09
C THR A 221 -16.34 -18.88 1.47
N GLU A 222 -17.52 -18.71 2.09
CA GLU A 222 -18.54 -17.76 1.65
C GLU A 222 -18.06 -16.31 1.79
N ALA A 223 -17.40 -15.96 2.89
CA ALA A 223 -16.84 -14.63 3.12
C ALA A 223 -15.78 -14.26 2.06
N ILE A 224 -14.80 -15.14 1.83
CA ILE A 224 -13.77 -14.93 0.80
C ILE A 224 -14.39 -14.80 -0.59
N LYS A 225 -15.33 -15.68 -0.94
CA LYS A 225 -15.99 -15.64 -2.26
C LYS A 225 -16.89 -14.42 -2.44
N GLY A 226 -17.52 -13.94 -1.38
CA GLY A 226 -18.30 -12.70 -1.40
C GLY A 226 -17.44 -11.48 -1.70
N LEU A 227 -16.27 -11.39 -1.05
CA LEU A 227 -15.26 -10.36 -1.34
C LEU A 227 -14.80 -10.45 -2.79
N PHE A 228 -14.43 -11.65 -3.26
CA PHE A 228 -14.04 -11.87 -4.65
C PHE A 228 -15.12 -11.42 -5.64
N ALA A 229 -16.38 -11.79 -5.41
CA ALA A 229 -17.49 -11.44 -6.29
C ALA A 229 -17.70 -9.91 -6.37
N SER A 230 -17.54 -9.20 -5.25
CA SER A 230 -17.58 -7.73 -5.22
C SER A 230 -16.45 -7.12 -6.06
N LEU A 231 -15.20 -7.54 -5.86
CA LEU A 231 -14.05 -7.04 -6.64
C LEU A 231 -14.20 -7.35 -8.13
N ALA A 232 -14.65 -8.57 -8.47
CA ALA A 232 -14.90 -9.00 -9.83
C ALA A 232 -15.99 -8.14 -10.50
N THR A 233 -17.04 -7.76 -9.76
CA THR A 233 -18.09 -6.85 -10.25
C THR A 233 -17.52 -5.47 -10.54
N PHE A 234 -16.74 -4.88 -9.63
CA PHE A 234 -16.09 -3.59 -9.89
C PHE A 234 -15.15 -3.62 -11.09
N HIS A 235 -14.41 -4.71 -11.28
CA HIS A 235 -13.57 -4.88 -12.45
C HIS A 235 -14.40 -5.00 -13.74
N ALA A 236 -15.46 -5.81 -13.73
CA ALA A 236 -16.35 -5.98 -14.89
C ALA A 236 -17.06 -4.68 -15.29
N GLU A 237 -17.38 -3.82 -14.32
CA GLU A 237 -17.96 -2.49 -14.55
C GLU A 237 -16.93 -1.43 -14.95
N GLY A 238 -15.63 -1.76 -15.03
CA GLY A 238 -14.57 -0.81 -15.36
C GLY A 238 -14.20 0.16 -14.23
N LYS A 239 -14.69 -0.09 -13.02
CA LYS A 239 -14.41 0.72 -11.82
C LYS A 239 -13.10 0.34 -11.14
N LEU A 240 -12.63 -0.89 -11.33
CA LEU A 240 -11.33 -1.36 -10.84
C LEU A 240 -10.48 -1.82 -12.03
N SER A 241 -9.33 -1.20 -12.25
CA SER A 241 -8.47 -1.53 -13.39
C SER A 241 -7.00 -1.63 -13.00
N ILE A 242 -6.23 -2.38 -13.79
CA ILE A 242 -4.78 -2.56 -13.62
C ILE A 242 -4.09 -1.95 -14.83
N ARG A 243 -3.10 -1.08 -14.60
CA ARG A 243 -2.32 -0.46 -15.69
C ARG A 243 -0.83 -0.58 -15.39
N THR A 244 -0.08 -1.15 -16.32
CA THR A 244 1.38 -1.25 -16.21
C THR A 244 2.05 -0.05 -16.89
N ASN A 245 3.17 0.39 -16.33
CA ASN A 245 4.06 1.32 -17.02
C ASN A 245 5.52 0.96 -16.69
N LYS A 246 6.41 1.06 -17.69
CA LYS A 246 7.84 0.80 -17.52
C LYS A 246 8.50 1.77 -16.54
N TYR A 247 7.91 2.94 -16.33
CA TYR A 247 8.44 3.98 -15.46
C TYR A 247 8.63 3.49 -14.02
N TRP A 248 7.71 2.64 -13.52
CA TRP A 248 7.74 2.14 -12.15
C TRP A 248 9.00 1.31 -11.84
N THR A 249 9.64 0.75 -12.86
CA THR A 249 10.88 -0.05 -12.77
C THR A 249 12.09 0.66 -13.37
N LEU A 250 12.04 1.98 -13.57
CA LEU A 250 13.22 2.79 -13.86
C LEU A 250 13.98 3.14 -12.57
N GLN A 251 15.24 3.52 -12.71
CA GLN A 251 16.09 3.94 -11.59
C GLN A 251 15.80 5.36 -11.09
N ASP A 252 15.10 6.17 -11.89
CA ASP A 252 14.97 7.60 -11.65
C ASP A 252 14.04 7.88 -10.46
N PRO A 253 14.33 8.95 -9.70
CA PRO A 253 13.39 9.44 -8.71
C PRO A 253 12.11 9.90 -9.41
N PHE A 254 10.99 9.92 -8.68
CA PHE A 254 9.71 10.38 -9.22
C PHE A 254 9.72 11.83 -9.64
N TRP A 255 10.76 12.60 -9.29
CA TRP A 255 10.99 13.96 -9.79
C TRP A 255 11.02 14.06 -11.32
N THR A 256 11.25 12.95 -12.03
CA THR A 256 11.24 12.88 -13.50
C THR A 256 9.89 12.46 -14.08
N LEU A 257 8.86 12.20 -13.26
CA LEU A 257 7.50 11.86 -13.73
C LEU A 257 6.95 12.89 -14.72
N PRO A 258 7.09 14.21 -14.50
CA PRO A 258 6.62 15.20 -15.46
C PRO A 258 7.22 15.10 -16.86
N GLU A 259 8.38 14.44 -17.00
CA GLU A 259 9.02 14.19 -18.29
C GLU A 259 8.37 12.99 -19.03
N GLN A 260 7.52 12.21 -18.35
CA GLN A 260 6.85 11.02 -18.89
C GLN A 260 5.53 11.32 -19.60
N GLY A 261 5.40 12.50 -20.23
CA GLY A 261 4.31 12.90 -21.12
C GLY A 261 2.94 12.30 -20.77
N GLU A 262 2.52 11.29 -21.53
CA GLU A 262 1.23 10.61 -21.37
C GLU A 262 0.97 10.08 -19.96
N LEU A 263 1.95 9.47 -19.30
CA LEU A 263 1.78 8.96 -17.93
C LEU A 263 1.51 10.10 -16.95
N TRP A 264 2.21 11.22 -17.10
CA TRP A 264 2.03 12.36 -16.20
C TRP A 264 0.67 13.03 -16.39
N GLU A 265 0.27 13.25 -17.64
CA GLU A 265 -1.06 13.78 -17.95
C GLU A 265 -2.18 12.87 -17.44
N ASP A 266 -2.01 11.55 -17.57
CA ASP A 266 -2.94 10.56 -17.01
C ASP A 266 -3.02 10.64 -15.48
N LEU A 267 -1.89 10.73 -14.78
CA LEU A 267 -1.89 10.83 -13.30
C LEU A 267 -2.48 12.14 -12.79
N LYS A 268 -2.32 13.26 -13.50
CA LYS A 268 -2.98 14.54 -13.13
C LYS A 268 -4.50 14.48 -13.20
N SER A 269 -5.07 13.56 -14.00
CA SER A 269 -6.52 13.32 -14.02
C SER A 269 -7.03 12.66 -12.74
N SER A 270 -6.15 12.01 -11.97
CA SER A 270 -6.50 11.39 -10.70
C SER A 270 -6.81 12.45 -9.64
N GLU A 271 -7.79 12.19 -8.79
CA GLU A 271 -8.06 13.03 -7.62
C GLU A 271 -7.10 12.75 -6.46
N LEU A 272 -6.50 11.56 -6.45
CA LEU A 272 -5.52 11.13 -5.46
C LEU A 272 -4.64 10.01 -6.03
N VAL A 273 -3.32 10.19 -5.96
CA VAL A 273 -2.34 9.14 -6.25
C VAL A 273 -1.71 8.67 -4.94
N ILE A 274 -1.92 7.41 -4.59
CA ILE A 274 -1.42 6.74 -3.40
C ILE A 274 -0.15 5.95 -3.75
N TYR A 275 0.94 6.25 -3.06
CA TYR A 275 2.23 5.59 -3.20
C TYR A 275 2.48 4.67 -2.00
N LYS A 276 2.42 3.35 -2.22
CA LYS A 276 2.60 2.35 -1.16
C LYS A 276 4.08 2.06 -0.89
N GLY A 277 4.44 1.89 0.37
CA GLY A 277 5.70 1.26 0.75
C GLY A 277 6.95 2.14 0.65
N ASP A 278 8.07 1.55 1.05
CA ASP A 278 9.33 2.26 1.28
C ASP A 278 10.03 2.68 -0.02
N LEU A 279 10.07 1.80 -1.04
CA LEU A 279 10.73 2.12 -2.32
C LEU A 279 10.05 3.29 -3.02
N ASN A 280 8.71 3.33 -3.04
CA ASN A 280 7.99 4.46 -3.63
C ASN A 280 8.27 5.76 -2.86
N TYR A 281 8.38 5.72 -1.53
CA TYR A 281 8.77 6.90 -0.73
C TYR A 281 10.20 7.36 -1.02
N ARG A 282 11.15 6.43 -1.15
CA ARG A 282 12.52 6.74 -1.55
C ARG A 282 12.55 7.37 -2.93
N LYS A 283 11.78 6.86 -3.89
CA LYS A 283 11.64 7.50 -5.22
C LYS A 283 10.97 8.87 -5.15
N LEU A 284 9.95 9.06 -4.31
CA LEU A 284 9.32 10.36 -4.07
C LEU A 284 10.32 11.38 -3.53
N THR A 285 11.18 10.99 -2.61
CA THR A 285 12.16 11.87 -1.92
C THR A 285 13.55 11.86 -2.54
N GLY A 286 13.73 11.14 -3.65
CA GLY A 286 15.00 10.99 -4.35
C GLY A 286 16.07 10.18 -3.63
N ASP A 287 15.73 9.50 -2.52
CA ASP A 287 16.65 8.74 -1.66
C ASP A 287 17.83 9.61 -1.16
N VAL A 288 17.56 10.90 -0.95
CA VAL A 288 18.55 11.92 -0.54
C VAL A 288 18.61 12.02 0.98
N ALA A 289 19.79 12.36 1.51
CA ALA A 289 20.01 12.67 2.93
C ALA A 289 19.44 14.05 3.33
N TRP A 290 18.12 14.18 3.27
CA TRP A 290 17.39 15.36 3.72
C TRP A 290 17.54 15.60 5.23
N PRO A 291 17.52 16.86 5.70
CA PRO A 291 17.12 17.14 7.07
C PRO A 291 15.73 16.53 7.34
N PRO A 292 15.52 15.78 8.43
CA PRO A 292 14.26 15.11 8.74
C PRO A 292 13.05 16.04 8.82
N THR A 293 13.30 17.31 9.14
CA THR A 293 12.27 18.35 9.28
C THR A 293 11.96 19.05 7.96
N THR A 294 12.63 18.67 6.86
CA THR A 294 12.33 19.20 5.51
C THR A 294 10.86 18.96 5.19
N PRO A 295 10.08 19.97 4.79
CA PRO A 295 8.67 19.76 4.45
C PRO A 295 8.49 18.75 3.30
N PHE A 296 7.50 17.86 3.42
CA PHE A 296 7.24 16.81 2.43
C PHE A 296 7.01 17.37 1.02
N ASP A 297 6.25 18.46 0.89
CA ASP A 297 5.99 19.12 -0.39
C ASP A 297 7.24 19.68 -1.07
N LYS A 298 8.31 19.94 -0.31
CA LYS A 298 9.62 20.34 -0.84
C LYS A 298 10.49 19.14 -1.21
N ALA A 299 10.48 18.09 -0.38
CA ALA A 299 11.27 16.90 -0.62
C ALA A 299 10.84 16.13 -1.88
N ILE A 300 9.57 16.20 -2.27
CA ILE A 300 9.05 15.57 -3.50
C ILE A 300 9.26 16.38 -4.79
N GLN A 301 9.94 17.54 -4.69
CA GLN A 301 10.38 18.37 -5.81
C GLN A 301 9.26 18.67 -6.82
N THR A 302 9.35 18.15 -8.04
CA THR A 302 8.42 18.43 -9.15
C THR A 302 7.02 17.87 -8.93
N LEU A 303 6.84 16.98 -7.93
CA LEU A 303 5.53 16.49 -7.48
C LEU A 303 4.91 17.36 -6.39
N GLY A 304 5.62 18.37 -5.91
CA GLY A 304 5.17 19.26 -4.84
C GLY A 304 3.98 20.14 -5.21
N LYS A 305 3.79 21.21 -4.44
CA LYS A 305 2.71 22.19 -4.70
C LYS A 305 2.79 22.74 -6.12
N GLY A 306 1.64 22.84 -6.79
CA GLY A 306 1.53 23.31 -8.17
C GLY A 306 1.86 22.27 -9.25
N SER A 307 2.12 21.00 -8.88
CA SER A 307 2.38 19.93 -9.86
C SER A 307 1.13 19.53 -10.66
N GLY A 308 -0.06 19.84 -10.17
CA GLY A 308 -1.34 19.36 -10.71
C GLY A 308 -1.68 17.93 -10.30
N CYS A 309 -0.88 17.28 -9.44
CA CYS A 309 -1.09 15.91 -8.99
C CYS A 309 -1.14 15.85 -7.46
N ARG A 310 -2.18 15.24 -6.90
CA ARG A 310 -2.31 15.02 -5.45
C ARG A 310 -1.59 13.75 -5.05
N THR A 311 -0.59 13.86 -4.20
CA THR A 311 0.29 12.75 -3.79
C THR A 311 0.02 12.39 -2.33
N LEU A 312 -0.33 11.15 -2.06
CA LEU A 312 -0.34 10.56 -0.72
C LEU A 312 0.68 9.42 -0.70
N THR A 313 1.49 9.34 0.36
CA THR A 313 2.33 8.16 0.61
C THR A 313 1.88 7.43 1.87
N LEU A 314 1.79 6.10 1.78
CA LEU A 314 1.55 5.20 2.90
C LEU A 314 2.82 4.36 3.08
N ARG A 315 3.72 4.81 3.96
CA ARG A 315 5.06 4.25 4.07
C ARG A 315 5.32 3.73 5.48
N THR A 316 5.58 2.43 5.57
CA THR A 316 6.32 1.85 6.69
C THR A 316 7.82 2.12 6.47
N CYS A 317 8.52 2.70 7.45
CA CYS A 317 9.92 3.12 7.33
C CYS A 317 10.88 1.93 7.28
N LYS A 318 11.58 1.75 6.15
CA LYS A 318 12.59 0.68 5.94
C LYS A 318 13.90 1.20 5.33
N ALA A 319 14.17 2.51 5.46
CA ALA A 319 15.36 3.17 4.93
C ALA A 319 15.68 4.48 5.69
N ASP A 320 16.91 4.97 5.54
CA ASP A 320 17.41 6.18 6.23
C ASP A 320 16.64 7.47 5.92
N VAL A 321 16.14 7.61 4.69
CA VAL A 321 15.46 8.83 4.26
C VAL A 321 14.14 8.98 5.01
N VAL A 322 13.90 10.14 5.60
CA VAL A 322 12.62 10.55 6.19
C VAL A 322 12.56 12.07 6.15
N VAL A 323 11.38 12.62 5.91
CA VAL A 323 11.14 14.07 5.86
C VAL A 323 9.83 14.41 6.57
N GLY A 324 9.58 15.69 6.79
CA GLY A 324 8.34 16.21 7.36
C GLY A 324 8.07 15.80 8.81
N LEU A 325 9.12 15.48 9.58
CA LEU A 325 9.01 15.25 11.02
C LEU A 325 8.99 16.57 11.79
N ASP A 326 8.37 16.57 12.97
CA ASP A 326 8.51 17.67 13.93
C ASP A 326 9.94 17.77 14.47
N GLU A 327 10.33 18.98 14.86
CA GLU A 327 11.64 19.24 15.48
C GLU A 327 11.85 18.37 16.73
N GLY A 328 13.01 17.69 16.81
CA GLY A 328 13.39 16.84 17.94
C GLY A 328 12.88 15.40 17.89
N VAL A 329 11.97 15.04 16.97
CA VAL A 329 11.44 13.66 16.88
C VAL A 329 12.53 12.68 16.44
N ASP A 330 13.30 13.01 15.39
CA ASP A 330 14.39 12.15 14.92
C ASP A 330 15.49 12.00 15.98
N GLU A 331 15.85 13.09 16.66
CA GLU A 331 16.81 13.10 17.77
C GLU A 331 16.38 12.16 18.89
N LYS A 332 15.11 12.25 19.31
CA LYS A 332 14.55 11.39 20.35
C LYS A 332 14.59 9.91 19.93
N LEU A 333 14.12 9.59 18.72
CA LEU A 333 14.09 8.22 18.23
C LEU A 333 15.51 7.63 18.11
N ARG A 334 16.49 8.42 17.65
CA ARG A 334 17.89 7.98 17.60
C ARG A 334 18.48 7.70 18.98
N GLN A 335 18.08 8.44 20.01
CA GLN A 335 18.52 8.24 21.40
C GLN A 335 17.87 7.02 22.06
N GLU A 336 16.60 6.76 21.75
CA GLU A 336 15.83 5.64 22.29
C GLU A 336 16.17 4.29 21.61
N ASP A 337 16.74 4.35 20.40
CA ASP A 337 17.12 3.16 19.65
C ASP A 337 18.40 2.51 20.18
N LYS A 338 18.25 1.27 20.63
CA LYS A 338 19.36 0.47 21.17
C LYS A 338 20.37 0.06 20.10
N ASP A 339 19.94 -0.05 18.85
CA ASP A 339 20.78 -0.48 17.74
C ASP A 339 21.71 0.67 17.25
N ASN A 340 21.44 1.90 17.69
CA ASN A 340 22.27 3.09 17.45
C ASN A 340 23.44 3.27 18.43
N ALA A 341 23.68 2.33 19.35
CA ALA A 341 24.66 2.47 20.44
C ALA A 341 26.08 2.84 19.98
N ASN A 342 26.47 2.45 18.76
CA ASN A 342 27.81 2.67 18.20
C ASN A 342 27.92 3.86 17.23
N ASP A 343 26.79 4.48 16.84
CA ASP A 343 26.77 5.64 15.94
C ASP A 343 25.45 6.42 16.10
N GLN A 344 25.50 7.49 16.89
CA GLN A 344 24.33 8.32 17.20
C GLN A 344 23.79 9.11 15.99
N ALA A 345 24.51 9.14 14.86
CA ALA A 345 24.03 9.77 13.63
C ALA A 345 23.17 8.83 12.78
N LYS A 346 23.20 7.52 13.04
CA LYS A 346 22.40 6.53 12.28
C LYS A 346 20.92 6.61 12.64
N ARG A 347 20.08 6.17 11.70
CA ARG A 347 18.63 6.05 11.87
C ARG A 347 18.18 4.60 11.81
N SER A 348 18.79 3.72 12.60
CA SER A 348 18.37 2.30 12.60
C SER A 348 16.90 2.10 12.97
N TRP A 349 16.31 3.03 13.73
CA TRP A 349 14.88 3.06 14.04
C TRP A 349 14.02 3.04 12.77
N GLY A 350 14.51 3.64 11.68
CA GLY A 350 13.84 3.76 10.39
C GLY A 350 14.04 2.57 9.46
N TRP A 351 14.76 1.51 9.85
CA TRP A 351 15.07 0.37 8.99
C TRP A 351 14.17 -0.85 9.24
N GLY A 352 13.65 -0.98 10.47
CA GLY A 352 12.95 -2.19 10.92
C GLY A 352 11.46 -2.25 10.56
N GLY A 353 10.89 -1.23 9.91
CA GLY A 353 9.46 -1.18 9.62
C GLY A 353 8.55 -1.00 10.85
N LYS A 354 9.12 -0.61 11.99
CA LYS A 354 8.37 -0.36 13.22
C LYS A 354 7.56 0.95 13.14
N TYR A 355 8.12 1.96 12.48
CA TYR A 355 7.53 3.28 12.36
C TYR A 355 6.97 3.50 10.95
N ALA A 356 6.04 4.44 10.82
CA ALA A 356 5.44 4.78 9.54
C ALA A 356 5.19 6.28 9.40
N VAL A 357 4.97 6.72 8.17
CA VAL A 357 4.51 8.07 7.83
C VAL A 357 3.38 7.98 6.81
N ILE A 358 2.38 8.84 6.99
CA ILE A 358 1.29 9.10 6.07
C ILE A 358 1.35 10.59 5.74
N GLN A 359 1.86 10.91 4.55
CA GLN A 359 2.13 12.29 4.17
C GLN A 359 1.41 12.63 2.87
N PHE A 360 0.77 13.79 2.86
CA PHE A 360 -0.04 14.27 1.75
C PHE A 360 0.47 15.61 1.22
N CYS A 361 0.56 15.71 -0.10
CA CYS A 361 0.77 16.96 -0.80
C CYS A 361 -0.37 17.18 -1.80
N ASP A 362 -1.13 18.26 -1.59
CA ASP A 362 -2.10 18.72 -2.58
C ASP A 362 -1.37 19.51 -3.68
N GLY A 363 -0.94 18.81 -4.74
CA GLY A 363 -0.32 19.45 -5.89
C GLY A 363 -1.30 20.20 -6.80
N LYS A 364 -2.62 20.07 -6.58
CA LYS A 364 -3.67 20.80 -7.34
C LYS A 364 -4.05 22.14 -6.70
N ALA A 365 -3.62 22.39 -5.45
CA ALA A 365 -3.90 23.62 -4.70
C ALA A 365 -3.05 24.82 -5.11
#